data_AF-A0A0F9B3G4-F1
#
_entry.id   AF-A0A0F9B3G4-F1
#
_cell.length_a   1.000
_cell.length_b   1.000
_cell.length_c   1.000
_cell.angle_alpha   90.00
_cell.angle_beta   90.00
_cell.angle_gamma   90.00
#
_symmetry.space_group_name_H-M   'P 1'
#
loop_
_entity.id
_entity.type
_entity.pdbx_description
1 polymer ?
#
loop_
_entity_poly.entity_id
_entity_poly.type
_entity_poly.pdbx_seq_one_letter_code
_entity_poly.pdbx_strand_id
1 'polypeptide(L)'
;MELKNYSIVSNTQEAGYKVTEKTHSGKPYLVVPVVMMVEGVHTGNHGPLLHLMEDLGKFSDSWNGRPVMIDHPVDGDGIAISANSPDVIEDSMVGIVYNTKVDDKLRAEVWLDKDKLAEVSSDLLDNISEGKPIEISTGMFVEEEKQEGLWHEENYIAIARNIRPDHLALLPDAEGACSNDDGCGIRNNMEGQNMEVKEAPTLVEKATKRM
;
A
#
# COMPACT_ATOMS: atom_id res chain seq x y z
N MET A 1 -21.05 -51.16 -1.52
CA MET A 1 -19.98 -50.17 -1.71
C MET A 1 -20.58 -49.02 -2.47
N GLU A 2 -20.95 -47.95 -1.77
CA GLU A 2 -21.43 -46.70 -2.39
C GLU A 2 -20.23 -45.84 -2.71
N LEU A 3 -20.07 -45.48 -3.98
CA LEU A 3 -19.08 -44.50 -4.44
C LEU A 3 -19.67 -43.11 -4.17
N LYS A 4 -19.08 -42.38 -3.20
CA LYS A 4 -19.34 -40.95 -3.03
C LYS A 4 -18.54 -40.19 -4.09
N ASN A 5 -19.24 -39.56 -5.02
CA ASN A 5 -18.66 -38.60 -5.95
C ASN A 5 -18.36 -37.30 -5.19
N TYR A 6 -17.08 -36.95 -5.08
CA TYR A 6 -16.62 -35.65 -4.63
C TYR A 6 -16.43 -34.78 -5.87
N SER A 7 -17.36 -33.85 -6.10
CA SER A 7 -17.17 -32.75 -7.03
C SER A 7 -16.22 -31.74 -6.41
N ILE A 8 -14.99 -31.68 -6.93
CA ILE A 8 -14.05 -30.59 -6.64
C ILE A 8 -14.61 -29.36 -7.36
N VAL A 9 -15.30 -28.49 -6.62
CA VAL A 9 -15.55 -27.13 -7.08
C VAL A 9 -14.24 -26.39 -6.88
N SER A 10 -13.45 -26.24 -7.94
CA SER A 10 -12.33 -25.31 -7.92
C SER A 10 -12.91 -23.91 -7.85
N ASN A 11 -13.00 -23.36 -6.64
CA ASN A 11 -13.26 -21.95 -6.45
C ASN A 11 -11.94 -21.23 -6.79
N THR A 12 -11.68 -21.05 -8.08
CA THR A 12 -10.64 -20.12 -8.55
C THR A 12 -11.11 -18.74 -8.18
N GLN A 13 -10.72 -18.31 -6.98
CA GLN A 13 -10.85 -16.92 -6.56
C GLN A 13 -10.01 -16.10 -7.52
N GLU A 14 -10.63 -15.19 -8.27
CA GLU A 14 -9.90 -14.23 -9.10
C GLU A 14 -8.90 -13.51 -8.19
N ALA A 15 -7.61 -13.63 -8.52
CA ALA A 15 -6.52 -13.20 -7.66
C ALA A 15 -6.43 -11.66 -7.49
N GLY A 16 -7.25 -10.90 -8.21
CA GLY A 16 -7.23 -9.44 -8.25
C GLY A 16 -8.25 -8.77 -7.31
N TYR A 17 -8.00 -7.50 -6.99
CA TYR A 17 -8.95 -6.68 -6.25
C TYR A 17 -10.16 -6.32 -7.07
N LYS A 18 -11.27 -6.05 -6.38
CA LYS A 18 -12.49 -5.58 -7.01
C LYS A 18 -12.38 -4.09 -7.36
N VAL A 19 -12.47 -3.79 -8.65
CA VAL A 19 -12.67 -2.43 -9.16
C VAL A 19 -14.16 -2.08 -9.10
N THR A 20 -14.47 -0.87 -8.62
CA THR A 20 -15.83 -0.33 -8.65
C THR A 20 -15.85 0.96 -9.45
N GLU A 21 -16.73 1.07 -10.44
CA GLU A 21 -16.94 2.33 -11.15
C GLU A 21 -17.91 3.24 -10.38
N LYS A 22 -17.55 4.52 -10.24
CA LYS A 22 -18.43 5.55 -9.65
C LYS A 22 -18.40 6.82 -10.50
N THR A 23 -19.50 7.56 -10.51
CA THR A 23 -19.50 8.94 -11.03
C THR A 23 -19.33 9.90 -9.86
N HIS A 24 -18.34 10.78 -9.94
CA HIS A 24 -18.10 11.82 -8.94
C HIS A 24 -17.86 13.15 -9.63
N SER A 25 -18.57 14.20 -9.21
CA SER A 25 -18.51 15.54 -9.81
C SER A 25 -18.67 15.53 -11.35
N GLY A 26 -19.50 14.62 -11.87
CA GLY A 26 -19.77 14.48 -13.30
C GLY A 26 -18.75 13.67 -14.10
N LYS A 27 -17.69 13.15 -13.47
CA LYS A 27 -16.65 12.35 -14.11
C LYS A 27 -16.68 10.87 -13.69
N PRO A 28 -16.26 9.94 -14.57
CA PRO A 28 -16.10 8.53 -14.23
C PRO A 28 -14.82 8.28 -13.42
N TYR A 29 -14.94 7.52 -12.33
CA TYR A 29 -13.83 7.12 -11.48
C TYR A 29 -13.78 5.59 -11.34
N LEU A 30 -12.57 5.02 -11.38
CA LEU A 30 -12.29 3.68 -10.87
C LEU A 30 -11.96 3.79 -9.37
N VAL A 31 -12.68 3.04 -8.55
CA VAL A 31 -12.48 2.98 -7.10
C VAL A 31 -11.90 1.64 -6.73
N VAL A 32 -10.71 1.67 -6.13
CA VAL A 32 -9.91 0.48 -5.81
C VAL A 32 -9.37 0.55 -4.38
N PRO A 33 -9.24 -0.59 -3.68
CA PRO A 33 -8.63 -0.64 -2.36
C PRO A 33 -7.11 -0.43 -2.42
N VAL A 34 -6.55 0.23 -1.42
CA VAL A 34 -5.10 0.37 -1.26
C VAL A 34 -4.67 0.14 0.20
N VAL A 35 -3.53 -0.53 0.37
CA VAL A 35 -2.75 -0.51 1.60
C VAL A 35 -1.59 0.46 1.37
N MET A 36 -1.62 1.60 2.05
CA MET A 36 -0.66 2.69 1.82
C MET A 36 0.65 2.45 2.57
N MET A 37 0.57 1.97 3.81
CA MET A 37 1.72 1.70 4.68
C MET A 37 1.40 0.58 5.67
N VAL A 38 2.41 -0.20 6.03
CA VAL A 38 2.43 -1.07 7.22
C VAL A 38 3.44 -0.54 8.23
N GLU A 39 3.32 -0.95 9.49
CA GLU A 39 4.33 -0.64 10.50
C GLU A 39 5.67 -1.33 10.16
N GLY A 40 6.76 -0.59 10.15
CA GLY A 40 8.06 -1.13 9.75
C GLY A 40 9.11 -0.08 9.39
N VAL A 41 10.29 -0.54 8.99
CA VAL A 41 11.37 0.32 8.50
C VAL A 41 11.20 0.51 7.01
N HIS A 42 10.95 1.74 6.58
CA HIS A 42 10.76 2.06 5.17
C HIS A 42 11.83 3.06 4.73
N THR A 43 12.47 2.78 3.59
CA THR A 43 13.58 3.60 3.09
C THR A 43 13.11 4.57 2.02
N GLY A 44 13.04 5.85 2.37
CA GLY A 44 12.75 6.94 1.45
C GLY A 44 13.94 7.90 1.28
N ASN A 45 13.67 9.13 0.82
CA ASN A 45 14.69 10.16 0.63
C ASN A 45 15.43 10.56 1.92
N HIS A 46 14.84 10.29 3.09
CA HIS A 46 15.41 10.58 4.40
C HIS A 46 16.18 9.37 4.98
N GLY A 47 16.34 8.29 4.22
CA GLY A 47 16.94 7.03 4.69
C GLY A 47 15.91 6.10 5.36
N PRO A 48 16.38 5.06 6.06
CA PRO A 48 15.53 4.06 6.70
C PRO A 48 14.90 4.62 7.98
N LEU A 49 13.61 4.95 7.90
CA LEU A 49 12.84 5.46 9.03
C LEU A 49 11.87 4.40 9.55
N LEU A 50 11.80 4.25 10.87
CA LEU A 50 10.78 3.43 11.51
C LEU A 50 9.45 4.20 11.51
N HIS A 51 8.44 3.62 10.85
CA HIS A 51 7.07 4.12 10.83
C HIS A 51 6.22 3.26 11.75
N LEU A 52 5.80 3.83 12.87
CA LEU A 52 4.93 3.15 13.83
C LEU A 52 3.46 3.38 13.48
N MET A 53 2.61 2.39 13.72
CA MET A 53 1.17 2.48 13.49
C MET A 53 0.52 3.52 14.39
N GLU A 54 1.09 3.78 15.57
CA GLU A 54 0.65 4.88 16.44
C GLU A 54 0.77 6.26 15.76
N ASP A 55 1.80 6.48 14.95
CA ASP A 55 2.00 7.72 14.21
C ASP A 55 1.21 7.75 12.90
N LEU A 56 1.23 6.64 12.14
CA LEU A 56 0.45 6.49 10.91
C LEU A 56 -1.06 6.66 11.19
N GLY A 57 -1.51 6.18 12.34
CA GLY A 57 -2.92 6.22 12.74
C GLY A 57 -3.36 7.46 13.50
N LYS A 58 -2.43 8.30 13.97
CA LYS A 58 -2.73 9.45 14.84
C LYS A 58 -3.77 10.40 14.25
N PHE A 59 -3.65 10.69 12.96
CA PHE A 59 -4.55 11.55 12.19
C PHE A 59 -4.82 10.97 10.81
N SER A 60 -5.22 9.69 10.74
CA SER A 60 -5.36 8.97 9.47
C SER A 60 -6.25 9.68 8.45
N ASP A 61 -7.32 10.33 8.88
CA ASP A 61 -8.23 11.06 7.99
C ASP A 61 -7.58 12.22 7.23
N SER A 62 -6.39 12.67 7.63
CA SER A 62 -5.61 13.68 6.89
C SER A 62 -5.13 13.20 5.52
N TRP A 63 -5.16 11.89 5.27
CA TRP A 63 -4.95 11.31 3.94
C TRP A 63 -6.14 11.53 2.99
N ASN A 64 -7.36 11.74 3.52
CA ASN A 64 -8.51 11.99 2.66
C ASN A 64 -8.33 13.32 1.90
N GLY A 65 -8.58 13.26 0.59
CA GLY A 65 -8.38 14.39 -0.31
C GLY A 65 -6.93 14.63 -0.74
N ARG A 66 -5.98 13.76 -0.36
CA ARG A 66 -4.62 13.83 -0.93
C ARG A 66 -4.64 13.37 -2.40
N PRO A 67 -3.91 14.05 -3.29
CA PRO A 67 -3.86 13.70 -4.70
C PRO A 67 -3.14 12.37 -4.93
N VAL A 68 -3.54 11.68 -6.00
CA VAL A 68 -2.86 10.49 -6.52
C VAL A 68 -2.21 10.81 -7.85
N MET A 69 -0.93 10.49 -7.94
CA MET A 69 -0.03 10.77 -9.08
C MET A 69 0.42 9.45 -9.71
N ILE A 70 0.88 9.51 -10.96
CA ILE A 70 1.80 8.48 -11.49
C ILE A 70 3.20 8.97 -11.19
N ASP A 71 4.00 8.13 -10.52
CA ASP A 71 5.30 8.46 -9.96
C ASP A 71 5.28 9.61 -8.95
N HIS A 72 6.44 9.91 -8.36
CA HIS A 72 6.59 11.07 -7.49
C HIS A 72 6.71 12.36 -8.32
N PRO A 73 5.98 13.43 -7.94
CA PRO A 73 6.06 14.70 -8.65
C PRO A 73 7.44 15.34 -8.46
N VAL A 74 8.00 15.80 -9.58
CA VAL A 74 9.27 16.53 -9.63
C VAL A 74 9.11 17.82 -10.42
N ASP A 75 9.95 18.81 -10.14
CA ASP A 75 10.04 20.01 -10.97
C ASP A 75 10.83 19.75 -12.27
N GLY A 76 11.01 20.80 -13.09
CA GLY A 76 11.72 20.71 -14.37
C GLY A 76 13.21 20.33 -14.25
N ASP A 77 13.80 20.44 -13.06
CA ASP A 77 15.17 20.03 -12.77
C ASP A 77 15.25 18.62 -12.14
N GLY A 78 14.10 17.95 -11.98
CA GLY A 78 14.00 16.62 -11.38
C GLY A 78 14.01 16.63 -9.84
N ILE A 79 13.82 17.79 -9.21
CA ILE A 79 13.77 17.90 -7.75
C ILE A 79 12.36 17.53 -7.26
N ALA A 80 12.28 16.68 -6.23
CA ALA A 80 11.02 16.29 -5.63
C ALA A 80 10.23 17.51 -5.10
N ILE A 81 8.97 17.61 -5.48
CA ILE A 81 8.05 18.68 -5.07
C ILE A 81 6.81 18.10 -4.38
N SER A 82 6.02 18.97 -3.75
CA SER A 82 4.72 18.58 -3.20
C SER A 82 3.70 18.44 -4.34
N ALA A 83 2.86 17.42 -4.25
CA ALA A 83 1.71 17.27 -5.14
C ALA A 83 0.56 18.23 -4.82
N ASN A 84 0.60 18.94 -3.68
CA ASN A 84 -0.49 19.78 -3.20
C ASN A 84 -0.47 21.22 -3.74
N SER A 85 0.33 21.51 -4.75
CA SER A 85 0.27 22.79 -5.46
C SER A 85 -0.82 22.76 -6.54
N PRO A 86 -1.52 23.88 -6.81
CA PRO A 86 -2.56 23.92 -7.84
C PRO A 86 -2.07 23.46 -9.21
N ASP A 87 -0.89 23.92 -9.64
CA ASP A 87 -0.33 23.59 -10.95
C ASP A 87 -0.04 22.09 -11.08
N VAL A 88 0.53 21.44 -10.05
CA VAL A 88 0.79 20.00 -10.08
C VAL A 88 -0.51 19.19 -10.06
N ILE A 89 -1.52 19.66 -9.33
CA ILE A 89 -2.84 19.02 -9.33
C ILE A 89 -3.48 19.07 -10.71
N GLU A 90 -3.45 20.23 -11.36
CA GLU A 90 -4.03 20.42 -12.70
C GLU A 90 -3.33 19.56 -13.75
N ASP A 91 -2.00 19.46 -13.68
CA ASP A 91 -1.19 18.79 -14.70
C ASP A 91 -1.14 17.26 -14.49
N SER A 92 -0.87 16.80 -13.26
CA SER A 92 -0.40 15.44 -12.98
C SER A 92 -1.37 14.58 -12.15
N MET A 93 -2.44 15.15 -11.59
CA MET A 93 -3.39 14.37 -10.79
C MET A 93 -4.20 13.38 -11.61
N VAL A 94 -4.07 12.10 -11.28
CA VAL A 94 -4.86 11.00 -11.85
C VAL A 94 -5.90 10.46 -10.89
N GLY A 95 -5.90 10.88 -9.62
CA GLY A 95 -6.91 10.45 -8.66
C GLY A 95 -6.82 11.12 -7.30
N ILE A 96 -7.61 10.62 -6.36
CA ILE A 96 -7.72 11.16 -5.01
C ILE A 96 -7.86 10.01 -4.00
N VAL A 97 -7.19 10.14 -2.86
CA VAL A 97 -7.33 9.22 -1.72
C VAL A 97 -8.58 9.55 -0.91
N TYR A 98 -9.40 8.54 -0.60
CA TYR A 98 -10.59 8.68 0.25
C TYR A 98 -10.79 7.45 1.15
N ASN A 99 -11.70 7.59 2.12
CA ASN A 99 -12.11 6.51 3.02
C ASN A 99 -10.93 5.85 3.75
N THR A 100 -9.97 6.67 4.20
CA THR A 100 -8.82 6.20 4.98
C THR A 100 -9.27 5.51 6.27
N LYS A 101 -8.63 4.39 6.59
CA LYS A 101 -8.88 3.57 7.79
C LYS A 101 -7.56 3.03 8.31
N VAL A 102 -7.55 2.73 9.60
CA VAL A 102 -6.38 2.16 10.26
C VAL A 102 -6.82 0.94 11.05
N ASP A 103 -6.09 -0.16 10.83
CA ASP A 103 -6.13 -1.36 11.64
C ASP A 103 -4.69 -1.76 12.00
N ASP A 104 -4.24 -2.95 11.60
CA ASP A 104 -2.82 -3.31 11.57
C ASP A 104 -2.08 -2.65 10.39
N LYS A 105 -2.80 -1.97 9.50
CA LYS A 105 -2.28 -1.26 8.33
C LYS A 105 -2.97 0.10 8.15
N LEU A 106 -2.31 1.01 7.44
CA LEU A 106 -2.92 2.23 6.94
C LEU A 106 -3.53 1.95 5.56
N ARG A 107 -4.87 2.01 5.48
CA ARG A 107 -5.64 1.62 4.29
C ARG A 107 -6.49 2.76 3.77
N ALA A 108 -6.84 2.73 2.50
CA ALA A 108 -7.78 3.67 1.91
C ALA A 108 -8.49 3.08 0.68
N GLU A 109 -9.35 3.88 0.07
CA GLU A 109 -9.73 3.75 -1.34
C GLU A 109 -8.96 4.80 -2.15
N VAL A 110 -8.53 4.41 -3.34
CA VAL A 110 -8.08 5.37 -4.36
C VAL A 110 -9.18 5.51 -5.40
N TRP A 111 -9.57 6.75 -5.67
CA TRP A 111 -10.53 7.12 -6.69
C TRP A 111 -9.76 7.71 -7.87
N LEU A 112 -9.58 6.92 -8.93
CA LEU A 112 -8.81 7.27 -10.12
C LEU A 112 -9.72 7.81 -11.22
N ASP A 113 -9.44 9.02 -11.72
CA ASP A 113 -10.15 9.63 -12.86
C ASP A 113 -9.85 8.77 -14.10
N LYS A 114 -10.87 8.06 -14.59
CA LYS A 114 -10.70 7.05 -15.64
C LYS A 114 -10.23 7.67 -16.95
N ASP A 115 -10.73 8.88 -17.27
CA ASP A 115 -10.41 9.55 -18.52
C ASP A 115 -8.99 10.10 -18.48
N LYS A 116 -8.58 10.71 -17.35
CA LYS A 116 -7.21 11.20 -17.17
C LYS A 116 -6.20 10.06 -17.15
N LEU A 117 -6.53 8.93 -16.50
CA LEU A 117 -5.65 7.77 -16.48
C LEU A 117 -5.49 7.17 -17.88
N ALA A 118 -6.58 7.07 -18.67
CA ALA A 118 -6.51 6.62 -20.06
C ALA A 118 -5.64 7.53 -20.95
N GLU A 119 -5.68 8.84 -20.70
CA GLU A 119 -4.87 9.83 -21.43
C GLU A 119 -3.37 9.68 -21.13
N VAL A 120 -3.02 9.48 -19.86
CA VAL A 120 -1.62 9.47 -19.41
C VAL A 120 -0.98 8.08 -19.53
N SER A 121 -1.71 7.01 -19.21
CA SER A 121 -1.22 5.63 -19.26
C SER A 121 -2.35 4.61 -19.42
N SER A 122 -2.63 4.22 -20.67
CA SER A 122 -3.59 3.15 -20.98
C SER A 122 -3.21 1.82 -20.35
N ASP A 123 -1.92 1.51 -20.30
CA ASP A 123 -1.42 0.24 -19.77
C ASP A 123 -1.67 0.13 -18.26
N LEU A 124 -1.49 1.23 -17.52
CA LEU A 124 -1.80 1.29 -16.10
C LEU A 124 -3.31 1.18 -15.86
N LEU A 125 -4.12 1.84 -16.69
CA LEU A 125 -5.58 1.70 -16.65
C LEU A 125 -6.03 0.25 -16.85
N ASP A 126 -5.46 -0.45 -17.83
CA ASP A 126 -5.78 -1.84 -18.12
C ASP A 126 -5.35 -2.74 -16.97
N ASN A 127 -4.13 -2.58 -16.45
CA ASN A 127 -3.64 -3.32 -15.29
C ASN A 127 -4.56 -3.15 -14.08
N ILE A 128 -5.03 -1.93 -13.81
CA ILE A 128 -5.95 -1.65 -12.71
C ILE A 128 -7.32 -2.27 -12.96
N SER A 129 -7.83 -2.14 -14.18
CA SER A 129 -9.14 -2.70 -14.58
C SER A 129 -9.17 -4.22 -14.50
N GLU A 130 -8.04 -4.88 -14.76
CA GLU A 130 -7.83 -6.32 -14.62
C GLU A 130 -7.56 -6.75 -13.16
N GLY A 131 -7.50 -5.81 -12.22
CA GLY A 131 -7.27 -6.09 -10.80
C GLY A 131 -5.83 -6.54 -10.49
N LYS A 132 -4.86 -6.24 -11.35
CA LYS A 132 -3.45 -6.57 -11.11
C LYS A 132 -2.91 -5.73 -9.95
N PRO A 133 -2.11 -6.31 -9.04
CA PRO A 133 -1.43 -5.55 -7.99
C PRO A 133 -0.62 -4.40 -8.57
N ILE A 134 -0.70 -3.23 -7.94
CA ILE A 134 0.03 -2.03 -8.36
C ILE A 134 0.92 -1.58 -7.20
N GLU A 135 2.22 -1.43 -7.48
CA GLU A 135 3.18 -0.81 -6.56
C GLU A 135 2.79 0.64 -6.30
N ILE A 136 2.97 1.07 -5.06
CA ILE A 136 2.66 2.44 -4.65
C ILE A 136 3.78 2.99 -3.79
N SER A 137 3.83 4.31 -3.69
CA SER A 137 4.59 4.99 -2.66
C SER A 137 3.77 6.12 -2.08
N THR A 138 4.18 6.61 -0.92
CA THR A 138 3.53 7.71 -0.22
C THR A 138 4.51 8.86 -0.06
N GLY A 139 4.12 10.05 -0.51
CA GLY A 139 4.79 11.29 -0.14
C GLY A 139 4.24 11.82 1.16
N MET A 140 5.10 12.14 2.12
CA MET A 140 4.71 12.72 3.40
C MET A 140 5.85 13.55 4.00
N PHE A 141 5.48 14.46 4.89
CA PHE A 141 6.43 15.19 5.74
C PHE A 141 6.39 14.60 7.14
N VAL A 142 7.55 14.46 7.76
CA VAL A 142 7.68 13.87 9.09
C VAL A 142 8.62 14.71 9.95
N GLU A 143 8.44 14.63 11.26
CA GLU A 143 9.44 15.01 12.24
C GLU A 143 10.30 13.78 12.55
N GLU A 144 11.61 13.89 12.37
CA GLU A 144 12.54 12.81 12.66
C GLU A 144 12.94 12.82 14.14
N GLU A 145 12.40 11.89 14.91
CA GLU A 145 12.93 11.60 16.24
C GLU A 145 14.24 10.81 16.07
N LYS A 146 15.37 11.49 16.27
CA LYS A 146 16.72 10.91 16.12
C LYS A 146 17.00 9.85 17.18
N GLN A 147 16.59 8.64 16.85
CA GLN A 147 16.84 7.43 17.61
C GLN A 147 17.16 6.34 16.59
N GLU A 148 18.36 5.77 16.70
CA GLU A 148 18.75 4.61 15.90
C GLU A 148 18.34 3.33 16.64
N GLY A 149 18.08 2.26 15.90
CA GLY A 149 17.77 0.97 16.51
C GLY A 149 17.49 -0.14 15.51
N LEU A 150 16.97 -1.24 16.02
CA LEU A 150 16.63 -2.44 15.26
C LEU A 150 15.14 -2.74 15.42
N TRP A 151 14.44 -2.91 14.31
CA TRP A 151 13.05 -3.34 14.25
C TRP A 151 12.97 -4.59 13.38
N HIS A 152 12.62 -5.74 13.97
CA HIS A 152 12.54 -7.03 13.26
C HIS A 152 13.75 -7.30 12.33
N GLU A 153 14.96 -7.11 12.85
CA GLU A 153 16.24 -7.30 12.13
C GLU A 153 16.60 -6.19 11.10
N GLU A 154 15.76 -5.17 10.95
CA GLU A 154 16.00 -4.00 10.10
C GLU A 154 16.51 -2.81 10.92
N ASN A 155 17.58 -2.17 10.45
CA ASN A 155 18.12 -0.98 11.12
C ASN A 155 17.36 0.28 10.67
N TYR A 156 16.95 1.10 11.63
CA TYR A 156 16.41 2.43 11.37
C TYR A 156 17.32 3.51 11.97
N ILE A 157 17.35 4.69 11.35
CA ILE A 157 18.18 5.83 11.79
C ILE A 157 17.39 6.90 12.56
N ALA A 158 16.07 6.90 12.42
CA ALA A 158 15.15 7.75 13.17
C ALA A 158 13.72 7.15 13.14
N ILE A 159 12.86 7.65 14.02
CA ILE A 159 11.43 7.32 14.03
C ILE A 159 10.67 8.47 13.36
N ALA A 160 9.77 8.13 12.43
CA ALA A 160 8.92 9.08 11.74
C ALA A 160 7.74 9.50 12.64
N ARG A 161 7.76 10.74 13.14
CA ARG A 161 6.71 11.31 13.99
C ARG A 161 5.92 12.40 13.27
N ASN A 162 4.75 12.71 13.82
CA ASN A 162 3.93 13.86 13.39
C ASN A 162 3.69 13.92 11.87
N ILE A 163 3.30 12.78 11.31
CA ILE A 163 3.15 12.57 9.86
C ILE A 163 2.12 13.54 9.28
N ARG A 164 2.54 14.29 8.26
CA ARG A 164 1.68 15.13 7.43
C ARG A 164 1.65 14.58 6.00
N PRO A 165 0.55 13.96 5.58
CA PRO A 165 0.42 13.39 4.24
C PRO A 165 0.59 14.44 3.14
N ASP A 166 1.24 14.05 2.05
CA ASP A 166 1.32 14.85 0.83
C ASP A 166 0.53 14.19 -0.32
N HIS A 167 0.92 12.99 -0.75
CA HIS A 167 0.30 12.31 -1.88
C HIS A 167 0.50 10.79 -1.84
N LEU A 168 -0.21 10.10 -2.73
CA LEU A 168 0.06 8.71 -3.09
C LEU A 168 0.55 8.66 -4.54
N ALA A 169 1.64 7.95 -4.79
CA ALA A 169 2.20 7.72 -6.12
C ALA A 169 1.89 6.28 -6.54
N LEU A 170 1.39 6.10 -7.77
CA LEU A 170 1.32 4.81 -8.45
C LEU A 170 2.65 4.59 -9.15
N LEU A 171 3.29 3.45 -8.93
CA LEU A 171 4.63 3.13 -9.45
C LEU A 171 4.52 1.99 -10.47
N PRO A 172 4.22 2.27 -11.75
CA PRO A 172 4.11 1.20 -12.76
C PRO A 172 5.45 0.50 -13.04
N ASP A 173 6.57 1.22 -12.87
CA ASP A 173 7.91 0.77 -13.27
C ASP A 173 8.92 0.73 -12.11
N ALA A 174 8.46 0.89 -10.86
CA ALA A 174 9.30 0.94 -9.67
C ALA A 174 8.64 0.25 -8.48
N GLU A 175 9.47 -0.16 -7.52
CA GLU A 175 9.03 -0.76 -6.26
C GLU A 175 8.87 0.33 -5.19
N GLY A 176 7.81 0.24 -4.40
CA GLY A 176 7.56 1.15 -3.28
C GLY A 176 8.50 0.90 -2.10
N ALA A 177 8.70 1.93 -1.25
CA ALA A 177 9.42 1.75 0.01
C ALA A 177 8.71 0.76 0.96
N CYS A 178 7.38 0.69 0.86
CA CYS A 178 6.57 -0.43 1.32
C CYS A 178 5.98 -1.11 0.09
N SER A 179 6.52 -2.27 -0.29
CA SER A 179 6.19 -2.96 -1.54
C SER A 179 4.89 -3.77 -1.47
N ASN A 180 4.43 -4.31 -2.60
CA ASN A 180 3.37 -5.34 -2.58
C ASN A 180 3.79 -6.57 -1.77
N ASP A 181 5.06 -6.95 -1.81
CA ASP A 181 5.58 -8.10 -1.06
C ASP A 181 5.57 -7.83 0.45
N ASP A 182 5.77 -6.57 0.87
CA ASP A 182 5.69 -6.15 2.28
C ASP A 182 4.25 -6.01 2.80
N GLY A 183 3.24 -6.16 1.92
CA GLY A 183 1.83 -6.04 2.32
C GLY A 183 1.14 -4.76 1.86
N CYS A 184 1.84 -3.85 1.17
CA CYS A 184 1.32 -2.59 0.65
C CYS A 184 0.80 -2.72 -0.79
N GLY A 185 0.41 -1.60 -1.42
CA GLY A 185 -0.04 -1.56 -2.82
C GLY A 185 -1.55 -1.52 -3.01
N ILE A 186 -1.98 -1.31 -4.27
CA ILE A 186 -3.37 -1.53 -4.67
C ILE A 186 -3.54 -3.03 -4.83
N ARG A 187 -4.26 -3.64 -3.90
CA ARG A 187 -4.34 -5.10 -3.77
C ARG A 187 -5.63 -5.56 -3.11
N ASN A 188 -5.84 -6.86 -3.10
CA ASN A 188 -6.92 -7.47 -2.34
C ASN A 188 -6.74 -7.23 -0.83
N ASN A 189 -7.70 -6.54 -0.21
CA ASN A 189 -7.71 -6.30 1.24
C ASN A 189 -8.05 -7.56 2.07
N MET A 190 -8.32 -8.71 1.45
CA MET A 190 -8.66 -9.95 2.15
C MET A 190 -7.45 -10.79 2.59
N GLU A 191 -6.23 -10.46 2.15
CA GLU A 191 -5.02 -11.08 2.69
C GLU A 191 -4.62 -10.42 4.02
N GLY A 192 -5.19 -10.97 5.09
CA GLY A 192 -4.91 -10.56 6.47
C GLY A 192 -5.63 -11.40 7.54
N GLN A 193 -6.35 -12.47 7.19
CA GLN A 193 -6.85 -13.42 8.18
C GLN A 193 -5.91 -14.63 8.29
N ASN A 194 -5.17 -14.66 9.40
CA ASN A 194 -4.38 -15.77 9.95
C ASN A 194 -3.11 -16.16 9.18
N MET A 195 -2.02 -15.42 9.41
CA MET A 195 -0.74 -16.09 9.63
C MET A 195 -0.74 -16.63 11.06
N GLU A 196 -1.27 -17.85 11.23
CA GLU A 196 -1.03 -18.63 12.44
C GLU A 196 0.48 -18.84 12.54
N VAL A 197 1.12 -18.21 13.51
CA VAL A 197 2.52 -18.44 13.85
C VAL A 197 2.65 -19.92 14.20
N LYS A 198 3.26 -20.72 13.33
CA LYS A 198 3.59 -22.11 13.65
C LYS A 198 4.67 -22.07 14.72
N GLU A 199 4.31 -22.41 15.96
CA GLU A 199 5.28 -22.69 17.00
C GLU A 199 6.29 -23.72 16.47
N ALA A 200 7.57 -23.38 16.57
CA ALA A 200 8.65 -24.32 16.27
C ALA A 200 8.55 -25.51 17.23
N PRO A 201 8.71 -26.76 16.76
CA PRO A 201 8.63 -27.92 17.63
C PRO A 201 9.74 -27.88 18.68
N THR A 202 9.33 -27.86 19.95
CA THR A 202 10.22 -27.99 21.10
C THR A 202 10.99 -29.31 21.02
N LEU A 203 12.32 -29.23 20.95
CA LEU A 203 13.20 -30.38 21.07
C LEU A 203 13.28 -30.80 22.54
N VAL A 204 12.40 -31.69 22.98
CA VAL A 204 12.64 -32.51 24.18
C VAL A 204 12.20 -33.96 23.92
N GLU A 205 13.17 -34.86 24.13
CA GLU A 205 13.06 -36.32 24.34
C GLU A 205 12.82 -37.25 23.14
N LYS A 206 13.93 -37.82 22.63
CA LYS A 206 13.97 -39.26 22.36
C LYS A 206 15.09 -39.95 23.14
N ALA A 207 14.62 -40.65 24.16
CA ALA A 207 15.19 -41.76 24.90
C ALA A 207 16.28 -42.59 24.20
N THR A 208 17.30 -42.94 24.99
CA THR A 208 17.96 -44.25 24.86
C THR A 208 18.03 -44.92 26.23
N LYS A 209 17.06 -45.79 26.50
CA LYS A 209 17.13 -46.85 27.51
C LYS A 209 17.02 -48.17 26.75
N ARG A 210 18.06 -49.01 26.83
CA ARG A 210 18.27 -50.42 26.40
C ARG A 210 19.74 -50.50 25.97
N MET A 211 20.66 -51.25 26.58
CA MET A 211 20.64 -52.44 27.44
C MET A 211 21.60 -52.26 28.61
#